data_AF-A0AAE1RIG8-F1
#
_entry.id   AF-A0AAE1RIG8-F1
#
_cell.length_a   1.000
_cell.length_b   1.000
_cell.length_c   1.000
_cell.angle_alpha   90.00
_cell.angle_beta   90.00
_cell.angle_gamma   90.00
#
_symmetry.space_group_name_H-M   'P 1'
#
loop_
_entity.id
_entity.type
_entity.pdbx_description
1 polymer ?
#
loop_
_entity_poly.entity_id
_entity_poly.type
_entity_poly.pdbx_seq_one_letter_code
_entity_poly.pdbx_strand_id
1 'polypeptide(L)'
;MAGKLMRAVLHVEVPVPTPNKDEVLLKLEATSLNTLDLRFQKGVARPFVPRKFPVIPCTDVAGEVVEVGSSVVKFKAGDKVVALLNPLIGGGLAEYAVAKESLTVPRTDEVSAAEDGSGPHMNILVTAASGGVGHYAVQLAKLGNTHVTGTCGARNIEFVKSLGADEVLDYKTPEGASLKSPLGKKYDAVIHCARGIPWSTFEPNLSDNGKVIDLTPGPSSMLVKEGKLKTMFDSKHPLSKAQDAWAKSLDGHATGKIIVEI
;
A
#
# COMPACT_ATOMS: atom_id res chain seq x y z
N MET A 1 -35.20 15.20 -26.41
CA MET A 1 -35.73 14.08 -25.60
C MET A 1 -34.87 13.94 -24.36
N ALA A 2 -35.49 13.88 -23.18
CA ALA A 2 -34.84 13.88 -21.88
C ALA A 2 -33.85 12.70 -21.72
N GLY A 3 -32.70 13.00 -21.10
CA GLY A 3 -31.65 12.04 -20.80
C GLY A 3 -32.13 10.94 -19.86
N LYS A 4 -32.11 9.70 -20.36
CA LYS A 4 -32.09 8.51 -19.51
C LYS A 4 -30.68 8.42 -18.94
N LEU A 5 -30.49 8.76 -17.67
CA LEU A 5 -29.33 8.31 -16.91
C LEU A 5 -29.30 6.78 -17.02
N MET A 6 -28.45 6.20 -17.87
CA MET A 6 -28.22 4.76 -17.82
C MET A 6 -27.62 4.48 -16.44
N ARG A 7 -28.34 3.75 -15.58
CA ARG A 7 -27.77 3.28 -14.32
C ARG A 7 -26.63 2.33 -14.67
N ALA A 8 -25.40 2.73 -14.36
CA ALA A 8 -24.19 1.98 -14.70
C ALA A 8 -24.08 0.65 -13.91
N VAL A 9 -24.78 0.56 -12.77
CA VAL A 9 -24.87 -0.61 -11.89
C VAL A 9 -26.34 -0.84 -11.51
N LEU A 10 -26.75 -2.10 -11.36
CA LEU A 10 -28.10 -2.52 -10.98
C LEU A 10 -28.05 -3.31 -9.68
N HIS A 11 -29.03 -3.10 -8.79
CA HIS A 11 -29.25 -3.99 -7.66
C HIS A 11 -29.99 -5.23 -8.15
N VAL A 12 -29.51 -6.40 -7.75
CA VAL A 12 -30.06 -7.70 -8.12
C VAL A 12 -29.92 -8.66 -6.94
N GLU A 13 -30.82 -9.64 -6.84
CA GLU A 13 -30.64 -10.80 -5.98
C GLU A 13 -29.97 -11.91 -6.77
N VAL A 14 -28.95 -12.54 -6.17
CA VAL A 14 -28.21 -13.64 -6.77
C VAL A 14 -27.98 -14.73 -5.73
N PRO A 15 -27.81 -16.01 -6.13
CA PRO A 15 -27.47 -17.07 -5.19
C PRO A 15 -26.14 -16.80 -4.48
N VAL A 16 -26.08 -17.13 -3.18
CA VAL A 16 -24.82 -17.14 -2.42
C VAL A 16 -23.86 -18.15 -3.06
N PRO A 17 -22.60 -17.78 -3.35
CA PRO A 17 -21.65 -18.69 -3.95
C PRO A 17 -21.24 -19.81 -2.98
N THR A 18 -20.93 -20.99 -3.51
CA THR A 18 -20.35 -22.10 -2.75
C THR A 18 -18.83 -22.13 -2.94
N PRO A 19 -18.02 -22.20 -1.87
CA PRO A 19 -16.57 -22.23 -2.01
C PRO A 19 -16.09 -23.52 -2.68
N ASN A 20 -15.13 -23.41 -3.60
CA ASN A 20 -14.38 -24.57 -4.08
C ASN A 20 -13.46 -25.14 -2.97
N LYS A 21 -12.80 -26.27 -3.25
CA LYS A 21 -11.93 -26.97 -2.29
C LYS A 21 -10.86 -26.08 -1.66
N ASP A 22 -10.29 -25.14 -2.41
CA ASP A 22 -9.22 -24.21 -1.99
C ASP A 22 -9.73 -22.80 -1.67
N GLU A 23 -11.04 -22.62 -1.47
CA GLU A 23 -11.66 -21.32 -1.25
C GLU A 23 -12.35 -21.22 0.11
N VAL A 24 -12.52 -19.99 0.57
CA VAL A 24 -13.32 -19.63 1.74
C VAL A 24 -14.51 -18.79 1.28
N LEU A 25 -15.69 -19.04 1.85
CA LEU A 25 -16.86 -18.19 1.72
C LEU A 25 -16.80 -17.11 2.78
N LEU A 26 -16.88 -15.86 2.35
CA LEU A 26 -16.84 -14.69 3.20
C LEU A 26 -18.21 -14.04 3.28
N LYS A 27 -18.66 -13.68 4.48
CA LYS A 27 -19.69 -12.66 4.68
C LYS A 27 -19.00 -11.31 4.68
N LEU A 28 -19.29 -10.50 3.67
CA LEU A 28 -18.59 -9.24 3.46
C LEU A 28 -19.04 -8.19 4.45
N GLU A 29 -18.08 -7.52 5.07
CA GLU A 29 -18.28 -6.39 5.97
C GLU A 29 -17.90 -5.07 5.27
N ALA A 30 -16.93 -5.13 4.34
CA ALA A 30 -16.56 -4.01 3.47
C ALA A 30 -15.97 -4.50 2.12
N THR A 31 -16.06 -3.64 1.11
CA THR A 31 -15.35 -3.79 -0.17
C THR A 31 -14.84 -2.43 -0.63
N SER A 32 -13.70 -2.39 -1.33
CA SER A 32 -13.18 -1.16 -1.91
C SER A 32 -13.39 -1.14 -3.44
N LEU A 33 -13.62 0.06 -3.96
CA LEU A 33 -13.68 0.32 -5.39
C LEU A 33 -12.32 0.79 -5.87
N ASN A 34 -11.81 0.15 -6.91
CA ASN A 34 -10.59 0.57 -7.57
C ASN A 34 -10.89 1.26 -8.91
N THR A 35 -9.96 2.11 -9.36
CA THR A 35 -10.05 2.73 -10.70
C THR A 35 -10.12 1.67 -11.81
N LEU A 36 -9.55 0.49 -11.57
CA LEU A 36 -9.57 -0.64 -12.48
C LEU A 36 -11.00 -1.16 -12.73
N ASP A 37 -11.87 -1.19 -11.72
CA ASP A 37 -13.27 -1.62 -11.86
C ASP A 37 -14.03 -0.75 -12.86
N LEU A 38 -13.84 0.58 -12.76
CA LEU A 38 -14.43 1.56 -13.68
C LEU A 38 -13.86 1.43 -15.10
N ARG A 39 -12.56 1.11 -15.23
CA ARG A 39 -11.92 0.89 -16.52
C ARG A 39 -12.46 -0.38 -17.19
N PHE A 40 -12.62 -1.47 -16.46
CA PHE A 40 -13.23 -2.70 -16.96
C PHE A 40 -14.68 -2.48 -17.40
N GLN A 41 -15.47 -1.74 -16.61
CA GLN A 41 -16.83 -1.36 -16.99
C GLN A 41 -16.87 -0.55 -18.30
N LYS A 42 -15.90 0.36 -18.52
CA LYS A 42 -15.73 1.14 -19.75
C LYS A 42 -15.18 0.33 -20.94
N GLY A 43 -14.89 -0.96 -20.75
CA GLY A 43 -14.47 -1.87 -21.81
C GLY A 43 -12.95 -1.97 -22.00
N VAL A 44 -12.15 -1.45 -21.08
CA VAL A 44 -10.71 -1.72 -21.05
C VAL A 44 -10.50 -3.23 -20.86
N ALA A 45 -9.56 -3.82 -21.60
CA ALA A 45 -9.26 -5.25 -21.62
C ALA A 45 -10.34 -6.17 -22.24
N ARG A 46 -11.29 -5.63 -23.02
CA ARG A 46 -12.13 -6.47 -23.90
C ARG A 46 -11.29 -7.16 -24.99
N PRO A 47 -11.60 -8.40 -25.38
CA PRO A 47 -12.71 -9.25 -24.91
C PRO A 47 -12.37 -10.12 -23.68
N PHE A 48 -11.25 -9.90 -23.02
CA PHE A 48 -10.74 -10.77 -21.95
C PHE A 48 -11.44 -10.58 -20.60
N VAL A 49 -11.90 -9.36 -20.30
CA VAL A 49 -12.60 -8.99 -19.05
C VAL A 49 -13.81 -8.09 -19.35
N PRO A 50 -14.98 -8.31 -18.69
CA PRO A 50 -15.30 -9.48 -17.88
C PRO A 50 -15.52 -10.72 -18.76
N ARG A 51 -15.21 -11.91 -18.24
CA ARG A 51 -15.38 -13.17 -19.00
C ARG A 51 -16.83 -13.48 -19.34
N LYS A 52 -17.78 -13.02 -18.53
CA LYS A 52 -19.22 -13.23 -18.69
C LYS A 52 -19.98 -12.04 -18.14
N PHE A 53 -21.09 -11.71 -18.78
CA PHE A 53 -22.11 -10.79 -18.25
C PHE A 53 -23.34 -11.59 -17.78
N PRO A 54 -24.07 -11.14 -16.74
CA PRO A 54 -23.74 -10.01 -15.86
C PRO A 54 -22.50 -10.29 -15.00
N VAL A 55 -21.84 -9.23 -14.51
CA VAL A 55 -20.65 -9.31 -13.65
C VAL A 55 -20.89 -8.51 -12.37
N ILE A 56 -20.45 -9.05 -11.24
CA ILE A 56 -20.39 -8.36 -9.96
C ILE A 56 -18.97 -7.77 -9.84
N PRO A 57 -18.78 -6.44 -9.79
CA PRO A 57 -17.45 -5.82 -9.79
C PRO A 57 -16.77 -5.89 -8.40
N CYS A 58 -15.59 -5.26 -8.29
CA CYS A 58 -14.74 -5.17 -7.10
C CYS A 58 -14.05 -6.50 -6.72
N THR A 59 -12.84 -6.37 -6.19
CA THR A 59 -11.99 -7.51 -5.79
C THR A 59 -11.45 -7.42 -4.39
N ASP A 60 -11.42 -6.25 -3.79
CA ASP A 60 -10.75 -6.03 -2.51
C ASP A 60 -11.85 -6.07 -1.45
N VAL A 61 -11.77 -7.04 -0.54
CA VAL A 61 -12.83 -7.31 0.42
C VAL A 61 -12.29 -7.58 1.81
N ALA A 62 -13.08 -7.22 2.81
CA ALA A 62 -12.87 -7.58 4.20
C ALA A 62 -14.16 -8.15 4.78
N GLY A 63 -14.04 -9.18 5.61
CA GLY A 63 -15.21 -9.86 6.15
C GLY A 63 -14.87 -10.97 7.11
N GLU A 64 -15.87 -11.81 7.35
CA GLU A 64 -15.78 -12.98 8.21
C GLU A 64 -15.94 -14.26 7.40
N VAL A 65 -15.10 -15.26 7.66
CA VAL A 65 -15.23 -16.59 7.07
C VAL A 65 -16.49 -17.27 7.59
N VAL A 66 -17.36 -17.73 6.69
CA VAL A 66 -18.61 -18.44 7.01
C VAL A 66 -18.47 -19.94 6.76
N GLU A 67 -17.82 -20.30 5.66
CA GLU A 67 -17.62 -21.69 5.23
C GLU A 67 -16.25 -21.82 4.57
N VAL A 68 -15.65 -23.01 4.64
CA VAL A 68 -14.36 -23.29 4.03
C VAL A 68 -14.43 -24.52 3.15
N GLY A 69 -13.70 -24.49 2.03
CA GLY A 69 -13.51 -25.64 1.17
C GLY A 69 -12.75 -26.77 1.86
N SER A 70 -12.93 -28.00 1.36
CA SER A 70 -12.38 -29.22 1.97
C SER A 70 -10.84 -29.28 2.05
N SER A 71 -10.12 -28.40 1.35
CA SER A 71 -8.66 -28.35 1.30
C SER A 71 -8.08 -27.11 1.97
N VAL A 72 -8.92 -26.25 2.57
CA VAL A 72 -8.49 -25.11 3.37
C VAL A 72 -8.00 -25.60 4.74
N VAL A 73 -6.86 -25.08 5.17
CA VAL A 73 -6.18 -25.48 6.41
C VAL A 73 -5.83 -24.29 7.33
N LYS A 74 -5.76 -23.07 6.78
CA LYS A 74 -5.35 -21.85 7.50
C LYS A 74 -6.50 -21.12 8.18
N PHE A 75 -7.73 -21.31 7.70
CA PHE A 75 -8.91 -20.56 8.13
C PHE A 75 -10.04 -21.49 8.55
N LYS A 76 -10.92 -20.99 9.42
CA LYS A 76 -12.16 -21.62 9.85
C LYS A 76 -13.29 -20.59 9.94
N ALA A 77 -14.52 -21.08 10.04
CA ALA A 77 -15.68 -20.21 10.27
C ALA A 77 -15.47 -19.32 11.52
N GLY A 78 -15.83 -18.04 11.40
CA GLY A 78 -15.65 -17.01 12.42
C GLY A 78 -14.36 -16.18 12.29
N ASP A 79 -13.38 -16.62 11.49
CA ASP A 79 -12.13 -15.85 11.32
C ASP A 79 -12.39 -14.53 10.56
N LYS A 80 -11.84 -13.42 11.08
CA LYS A 80 -11.85 -12.13 10.39
C LYS A 80 -10.69 -12.07 9.40
N VAL A 81 -10.98 -11.64 8.17
CA VAL A 81 -10.00 -11.67 7.08
C VAL A 81 -10.08 -10.46 6.16
N VAL A 82 -8.98 -10.23 5.46
CA VAL A 82 -8.92 -9.41 4.24
C VAL A 82 -8.54 -10.34 3.09
N ALA A 83 -9.16 -10.17 1.92
CA ALA A 83 -8.92 -11.01 0.77
C ALA A 83 -8.93 -10.24 -0.55
N LEU A 84 -8.18 -10.78 -1.51
CA LEU A 84 -8.24 -10.36 -2.91
C LEU A 84 -8.99 -11.42 -3.74
N LEU A 85 -10.10 -11.03 -4.33
CA LEU A 85 -10.88 -11.86 -5.23
C LEU A 85 -10.24 -11.96 -6.63
N ASN A 86 -10.74 -12.88 -7.45
CA ASN A 86 -10.24 -13.07 -8.80
C ASN A 86 -10.62 -11.87 -9.70
N PRO A 87 -9.66 -11.08 -10.23
CA PRO A 87 -9.94 -9.88 -11.02
C PRO A 87 -10.60 -10.15 -12.37
N LEU A 88 -10.61 -11.40 -12.86
CA LEU A 88 -11.30 -11.77 -14.10
C LEU A 88 -12.81 -12.02 -13.89
N ILE A 89 -13.22 -12.23 -12.64
CA ILE A 89 -14.58 -12.65 -12.26
C ILE A 89 -15.25 -11.59 -11.38
N GLY A 90 -14.48 -10.92 -10.51
CA GLY A 90 -15.00 -9.96 -9.53
C GLY A 90 -15.71 -10.64 -8.36
N GLY A 91 -16.72 -9.99 -7.80
CA GLY A 91 -17.57 -10.52 -6.74
C GLY A 91 -17.64 -9.66 -5.47
N GLY A 92 -16.86 -8.59 -5.37
CA GLY A 92 -16.73 -7.82 -4.13
C GLY A 92 -17.93 -6.93 -3.82
N LEU A 93 -18.67 -6.47 -4.83
CA LEU A 93 -19.88 -5.68 -4.65
C LEU A 93 -21.12 -6.56 -4.36
N ALA A 94 -21.03 -7.37 -3.30
CA ALA A 94 -22.06 -8.31 -2.86
C ALA A 94 -22.05 -8.48 -1.33
N GLU A 95 -23.02 -9.21 -0.78
CA GLU A 95 -23.05 -9.57 0.65
C GLU A 95 -22.13 -10.76 0.97
N TYR A 96 -21.87 -11.61 -0.03
CA TYR A 96 -21.05 -12.80 0.09
C TYR A 96 -20.14 -12.97 -1.12
N ALA A 97 -18.91 -13.43 -0.89
CA ALA A 97 -17.96 -13.74 -1.96
C ALA A 97 -17.07 -14.94 -1.60
N VAL A 98 -16.51 -15.59 -2.61
CA VAL A 98 -15.52 -16.66 -2.43
C VAL A 98 -14.12 -16.16 -2.75
N ALA A 99 -13.17 -16.44 -1.86
CA ALA A 99 -11.77 -16.07 -2.03
C ALA A 99 -10.88 -17.31 -1.91
N LYS A 100 -9.79 -17.38 -2.67
CA LYS A 100 -8.79 -18.44 -2.49
C LYS A 100 -8.12 -18.30 -1.13
N GLU A 101 -7.85 -19.41 -0.46
CA GLU A 101 -7.06 -19.43 0.78
C GLU A 101 -5.70 -18.74 0.57
N SER A 102 -5.08 -18.89 -0.60
CA SER A 102 -3.79 -18.29 -0.93
C SER A 102 -3.82 -16.76 -1.10
N LEU A 103 -5.01 -16.17 -1.25
CA LEU A 103 -5.22 -14.73 -1.41
C LEU A 103 -6.01 -14.13 -0.23
N THR A 104 -6.08 -14.87 0.87
CA THR A 104 -6.77 -14.46 2.09
C THR A 104 -5.75 -14.35 3.22
N VAL A 105 -5.87 -13.31 4.03
CA VAL A 105 -5.01 -13.07 5.20
C VAL A 105 -5.84 -12.76 6.44
N PRO A 106 -5.38 -13.13 7.65
CA PRO A 106 -6.07 -12.75 8.89
C PRO A 106 -6.15 -11.23 9.04
N ARG A 107 -7.29 -10.73 9.52
CA ARG A 107 -7.48 -9.35 9.96
C ARG A 107 -7.46 -9.31 11.48
N THR A 108 -6.57 -8.51 12.06
CA THR A 108 -6.51 -8.31 13.52
C THR A 108 -7.70 -7.47 13.98
N ASP A 109 -8.09 -7.61 15.25
CA ASP A 109 -9.22 -6.86 15.82
C ASP A 109 -9.00 -5.33 15.85
N GLU A 110 -7.74 -4.90 15.75
CA GLU A 110 -7.33 -3.49 15.70
C GLU A 110 -7.65 -2.83 14.35
N VAL A 111 -7.84 -3.64 13.29
CA VAL A 111 -8.10 -3.21 11.91
C VAL A 111 -9.58 -3.43 11.62
N SER A 112 -10.35 -2.35 11.45
CA SER A 112 -11.76 -2.44 11.10
C SER A 112 -11.96 -3.03 9.70
N ALA A 113 -13.13 -3.61 9.45
CA ALA A 113 -13.45 -4.19 8.14
C ALA A 113 -13.47 -3.15 7.03
N ALA A 114 -14.21 -2.08 7.29
CA ALA A 114 -13.98 -0.81 6.64
C ALA A 114 -12.85 -0.13 7.41
N GLU A 115 -11.60 -0.48 7.14
CA GLU A 115 -10.64 0.60 6.92
C GLU A 115 -11.08 1.20 5.59
N ASP A 116 -12.02 2.12 5.68
CA ASP A 116 -12.82 2.76 4.64
C ASP A 116 -12.05 3.31 3.42
N GLY A 117 -10.73 3.10 3.31
CA GLY A 117 -9.86 3.86 2.39
C GLY A 117 -10.01 5.38 2.59
N SER A 118 -10.64 5.77 3.71
CA SER A 118 -11.06 7.09 4.16
C SER A 118 -10.32 7.48 5.45
N GLY A 119 -9.39 6.63 5.90
CA GLY A 119 -8.13 7.11 6.42
C GLY A 119 -7.69 8.33 5.59
N PRO A 120 -7.32 9.45 6.23
CA PRO A 120 -7.18 10.73 5.55
C PRO A 120 -6.34 10.55 4.28
N HIS A 121 -6.78 11.10 3.15
CA HIS A 121 -6.03 11.03 1.91
C HIS A 121 -4.65 11.65 2.13
N MET A 122 -3.68 10.80 2.42
CA MET A 122 -2.36 11.23 2.86
C MET A 122 -1.51 11.57 1.64
N ASN A 123 -0.71 12.61 1.78
CA ASN A 123 0.33 12.91 0.81
C ASN A 123 1.63 12.28 1.31
N ILE A 124 2.15 11.32 0.54
CA ILE A 124 3.36 10.56 0.86
C ILE A 124 4.49 11.02 -0.05
N LEU A 125 5.62 11.40 0.55
CA LEU A 125 6.87 11.63 -0.17
C LEU A 125 7.75 10.38 -0.09
N VAL A 126 8.22 9.87 -1.22
CA VAL A 126 9.22 8.81 -1.29
C VAL A 126 10.51 9.37 -1.88
N THR A 127 11.53 9.54 -1.05
CA THR A 127 12.86 9.97 -1.56
C THR A 127 13.65 8.80 -2.12
N ALA A 128 14.49 9.03 -3.14
CA ALA A 128 15.20 7.97 -3.86
C ALA A 128 14.26 6.82 -4.33
N ALA A 129 13.11 7.21 -4.87
CA ALA A 129 12.00 6.35 -5.28
C ALA A 129 12.39 5.29 -6.33
N SER A 130 13.45 5.50 -7.09
CA SER A 130 13.96 4.49 -8.04
C SER A 130 14.87 3.44 -7.41
N GLY A 131 15.14 3.52 -6.10
CA GLY A 131 16.04 2.61 -5.38
C GLY A 131 15.39 1.31 -4.93
N GLY A 132 16.18 0.44 -4.29
CA GLY A 132 15.74 -0.89 -3.84
C GLY A 132 14.50 -0.87 -2.94
N VAL A 133 14.46 -0.01 -1.92
CA VAL A 133 13.26 0.14 -1.07
C VAL A 133 12.26 1.13 -1.68
N GLY A 134 12.75 2.20 -2.31
CA GLY A 134 11.92 3.27 -2.85
C GLY A 134 10.87 2.78 -3.86
N HIS A 135 11.22 1.85 -4.75
CA HIS A 135 10.29 1.42 -5.80
C HIS A 135 9.14 0.56 -5.24
N TYR A 136 9.38 -0.21 -4.18
CA TYR A 136 8.31 -0.89 -3.44
C TYR A 136 7.47 0.10 -2.64
N ALA A 137 8.11 1.07 -1.98
CA ALA A 137 7.41 2.08 -1.19
C ALA A 137 6.40 2.89 -2.03
N VAL A 138 6.73 3.25 -3.27
CA VAL A 138 5.80 3.90 -4.20
C VAL A 138 4.57 3.01 -4.46
N GLN A 139 4.78 1.75 -4.83
CA GLN A 139 3.68 0.83 -5.14
C GLN A 139 2.79 0.58 -3.92
N LEU A 140 3.38 0.33 -2.76
CA LEU A 140 2.65 0.09 -1.51
C LEU A 140 1.86 1.34 -1.07
N ALA A 141 2.45 2.53 -1.18
CA ALA A 141 1.74 3.77 -0.86
C ALA A 141 0.55 3.99 -1.81
N LYS A 142 0.68 3.65 -3.11
CA LYS A 142 -0.43 3.72 -4.06
C LYS A 142 -1.54 2.71 -3.80
N LEU A 143 -1.21 1.51 -3.34
CA LEU A 143 -2.21 0.53 -2.88
C LEU A 143 -3.01 1.06 -1.68
N GLY A 144 -2.41 1.92 -0.86
CA GLY A 144 -3.09 2.61 0.24
C GLY A 144 -3.94 3.83 -0.16
N ASN A 145 -4.27 4.01 -1.44
CA ASN A 145 -5.07 5.14 -1.95
C ASN A 145 -4.52 6.54 -1.58
N THR A 146 -3.19 6.66 -1.49
CA THR A 146 -2.51 7.92 -1.17
C THR A 146 -2.08 8.69 -2.42
N HIS A 147 -1.78 9.98 -2.23
CA HIS A 147 -1.07 10.78 -3.23
C HIS A 147 0.43 10.63 -3.01
N VAL A 148 1.16 10.15 -4.02
CA VAL A 148 2.59 9.82 -3.91
C VAL A 148 3.42 10.77 -4.75
N THR A 149 4.30 11.51 -4.08
CA THR A 149 5.38 12.29 -4.70
C THR A 149 6.68 11.50 -4.57
N GLY A 150 7.33 11.17 -5.68
CA GLY A 150 8.61 10.45 -5.70
C GLY A 150 9.78 11.37 -6.09
N THR A 151 10.96 11.20 -5.49
CA THR A 151 12.19 11.83 -5.99
C THR A 151 13.17 10.81 -6.56
N CYS A 152 13.73 11.09 -7.73
CA CYS A 152 14.76 10.27 -8.37
C CYS A 152 15.64 11.13 -9.28
N GLY A 153 16.65 10.56 -9.93
CA GLY A 153 17.38 11.29 -10.97
C GLY A 153 16.57 11.32 -12.28
N ALA A 154 16.79 12.34 -13.12
CA ALA A 154 16.10 12.53 -14.41
C ALA A 154 15.88 11.24 -15.23
N ARG A 155 16.91 10.39 -15.33
CA ARG A 155 16.87 9.13 -16.10
C ARG A 155 15.81 8.12 -15.64
N ASN A 156 15.34 8.24 -14.40
CA ASN A 156 14.42 7.27 -13.77
C ASN A 156 12.99 7.82 -13.62
N ILE A 157 12.70 9.03 -14.13
CA ILE A 157 11.39 9.66 -13.94
C ILE A 157 10.26 8.78 -14.48
N GLU A 158 10.39 8.32 -15.73
CA GLU A 158 9.34 7.49 -16.36
C GLU A 158 9.19 6.13 -15.68
N PHE A 159 10.28 5.58 -15.12
CA PHE A 159 10.20 4.39 -14.28
C PHE A 159 9.41 4.65 -12.99
N VAL A 160 9.71 5.72 -12.26
CA VAL A 160 8.99 6.01 -11.00
C VAL A 160 7.52 6.33 -11.26
N LYS A 161 7.20 7.01 -12.37
CA LYS A 161 5.80 7.20 -12.82
C LYS A 161 5.11 5.88 -13.12
N SER A 162 5.79 4.93 -13.79
CA SER A 162 5.18 3.64 -14.13
C SER A 162 4.87 2.76 -12.91
N LEU A 163 5.53 3.01 -11.77
CA LEU A 163 5.20 2.42 -10.47
C LEU A 163 3.94 3.00 -9.82
N GLY A 164 3.41 4.10 -10.36
CA GLY A 164 2.18 4.73 -9.90
C GLY A 164 2.34 6.06 -9.16
N ALA A 165 3.54 6.63 -9.04
CA ALA A 165 3.71 7.95 -8.43
C ALA A 165 2.92 9.03 -9.18
N ASP A 166 2.20 9.89 -8.45
CA ASP A 166 1.38 10.97 -8.99
C ASP A 166 2.25 12.18 -9.41
N GLU A 167 3.31 12.45 -8.64
CA GLU A 167 4.32 13.46 -8.93
C GLU A 167 5.71 12.83 -8.89
N VAL A 168 6.61 13.24 -9.80
CA VAL A 168 8.01 12.80 -9.77
C VAL A 168 8.93 13.99 -9.96
N LEU A 169 9.86 14.17 -9.01
CA LEU A 169 10.82 15.27 -8.98
C LEU A 169 12.23 14.75 -9.31
N ASP A 170 12.92 15.44 -10.21
CA ASP A 170 14.37 15.26 -10.34
C ASP A 170 15.05 15.95 -9.16
N TYR A 171 15.73 15.18 -8.30
CA TYR A 171 16.38 15.73 -7.10
C TYR A 171 17.47 16.78 -7.42
N LYS A 172 17.90 16.89 -8.68
CA LYS A 172 18.86 17.90 -9.14
C LYS A 172 18.24 19.25 -9.49
N THR A 173 16.92 19.34 -9.61
CA THR A 173 16.24 20.62 -9.85
C THR A 173 15.96 21.34 -8.53
N PRO A 174 15.72 22.66 -8.54
CA PRO A 174 15.37 23.42 -7.33
C PRO A 174 14.17 22.83 -6.57
N GLU A 175 13.14 22.36 -7.28
CA GLU A 175 11.95 21.76 -6.70
C GLU A 175 12.26 20.41 -6.06
N GLY A 176 13.03 19.55 -6.72
CA GLY A 176 13.42 18.26 -6.19
C GLY A 176 14.40 18.36 -5.02
N ALA A 177 15.34 19.31 -5.05
CA ALA A 177 16.27 19.57 -3.95
C ALA A 177 15.56 20.14 -2.71
N SER A 178 14.50 20.93 -2.91
CA SER A 178 13.67 21.48 -1.83
C SER A 178 12.49 20.59 -1.45
N LEU A 179 12.34 19.42 -2.07
CA LEU A 179 11.23 18.47 -1.88
C LEU A 179 9.84 19.07 -2.07
N LYS A 180 9.73 20.15 -2.86
CA LYS A 180 8.50 20.92 -2.99
C LYS A 180 7.58 20.27 -4.02
N SER A 181 6.39 19.85 -3.60
CA SER A 181 5.35 19.34 -4.49
C SER A 181 4.93 20.45 -5.49
N PRO A 182 4.93 20.18 -6.81
CA PRO A 182 4.37 21.05 -7.84
C PRO A 182 2.92 21.46 -7.57
N LEU A 183 2.13 20.58 -6.96
CA LEU A 183 0.74 20.83 -6.56
C LEU A 183 0.61 21.51 -5.18
N GLY A 184 1.73 21.88 -4.54
CA GLY A 184 1.73 22.56 -3.25
C GLY A 184 1.31 21.66 -2.07
N LYS A 185 1.38 20.33 -2.22
CA LYS A 185 1.04 19.39 -1.17
C LYS A 185 2.01 19.48 0.02
N LYS A 186 1.46 19.30 1.22
CA LYS A 186 2.22 19.04 2.45
C LYS A 186 2.17 17.55 2.74
N TYR A 187 3.29 16.97 3.15
CA TYR A 187 3.41 15.53 3.34
C TYR A 187 3.03 15.11 4.76
N ASP A 188 2.12 14.15 4.86
CA ASP A 188 1.71 13.54 6.12
C ASP A 188 2.71 12.47 6.57
N ALA A 189 3.38 11.83 5.61
CA ALA A 189 4.53 11.01 5.88
C ALA A 189 5.58 11.09 4.76
N VAL A 190 6.83 10.93 5.13
CA VAL A 190 7.97 10.83 4.23
C VAL A 190 8.65 9.49 4.43
N ILE A 191 8.73 8.67 3.39
CA ILE A 191 9.56 7.47 3.35
C ILE A 191 10.94 7.89 2.82
N HIS A 192 11.86 8.13 3.76
CA HIS A 192 13.16 8.69 3.44
C HIS A 192 14.19 7.58 3.17
N CYS A 193 14.44 7.28 1.89
CA CYS A 193 15.46 6.31 1.43
C CYS A 193 16.74 6.98 0.90
N ALA A 194 16.72 8.31 0.69
CA ALA A 194 17.89 9.07 0.28
C ALA A 194 18.81 9.36 1.47
N ARG A 195 20.00 9.90 1.20
CA ARG A 195 20.94 10.35 2.25
C ARG A 195 21.23 11.84 2.12
N GLY A 196 21.62 12.46 3.23
CA GLY A 196 22.17 13.82 3.24
C GLY A 196 21.14 14.94 3.06
N ILE A 197 19.86 14.67 3.31
CA ILE A 197 18.82 15.71 3.34
C ILE A 197 18.63 16.17 4.80
N PRO A 198 18.89 17.45 5.12
CA PRO A 198 18.73 17.94 6.48
C PRO A 198 17.24 18.10 6.85
N TRP A 199 16.94 18.07 8.15
CA TRP A 199 15.58 18.28 8.67
C TRP A 199 14.94 19.59 8.16
N SER A 200 15.74 20.65 8.01
CA SER A 200 15.30 21.94 7.49
C SER A 200 14.72 21.89 6.08
N THR A 201 15.04 20.86 5.29
CA THR A 201 14.43 20.63 3.97
C THR A 201 13.07 19.95 4.11
N PHE A 202 12.88 19.06 5.10
CA PHE A 202 11.60 18.37 5.32
C PHE A 202 10.58 19.26 6.01
N GLU A 203 10.96 19.91 7.12
CA GLU A 203 10.07 20.68 7.99
C GLU A 203 9.10 21.63 7.26
N PRO A 204 9.53 22.47 6.30
CA PRO A 204 8.61 23.36 5.61
C PRO A 204 7.67 22.62 4.65
N ASN A 205 7.88 21.34 4.34
CA ASN A 205 7.06 20.55 3.42
C ASN A 205 6.15 19.54 4.13
N LEU A 206 6.25 19.39 5.45
CA LEU A 206 5.40 18.49 6.24
C LEU A 206 4.04 19.14 6.54
N SER A 207 3.00 18.31 6.72
CA SER A 207 1.76 18.75 7.35
C SER A 207 2.00 18.95 8.86
N ASP A 208 1.01 19.50 9.58
CA ASP A 208 1.14 19.84 11.01
C ASP A 208 1.59 18.65 11.88
N ASN A 209 1.18 17.43 11.49
CA ASN A 209 1.54 16.18 12.16
C ASN A 209 2.44 15.28 11.29
N GLY A 210 3.08 15.87 10.27
CA GLY A 210 3.87 15.13 9.30
C GLY A 210 5.07 14.44 9.92
N LYS A 211 5.34 13.20 9.48
CA LYS A 211 6.42 12.37 10.01
C LYS A 211 7.45 12.04 8.93
N VAL A 212 8.72 12.03 9.30
CA VAL A 212 9.78 11.50 8.43
C VAL A 212 10.22 10.14 8.97
N ILE A 213 10.15 9.13 8.11
CA ILE A 213 10.58 7.76 8.42
C ILE A 213 11.90 7.57 7.71
N ASP A 214 13.00 7.74 8.44
CA ASP A 214 14.36 7.59 7.90
C ASP A 214 14.76 6.12 7.83
N LEU A 215 14.89 5.59 6.62
CA LEU A 215 15.29 4.22 6.34
C LEU A 215 16.80 4.07 6.20
N THR A 216 17.55 5.17 6.18
CA THR A 216 19.02 5.19 6.17
C THR A 216 19.58 6.19 7.18
N PRO A 217 19.24 6.05 8.48
CA PRO A 217 19.65 7.00 9.50
C PRO A 217 21.17 7.06 9.62
N GLY A 218 21.72 8.28 9.55
CA GLY A 218 23.13 8.59 9.79
C GLY A 218 23.32 9.55 10.97
N PRO A 219 24.54 9.98 11.31
CA PRO A 219 24.81 10.88 12.43
C PRO A 219 23.95 12.16 12.42
N SER A 220 23.65 12.69 11.23
CA SER A 220 22.78 13.86 11.05
C SER A 220 21.32 13.61 11.43
N SER A 221 20.83 12.38 11.33
CA SER A 221 19.46 12.00 11.74
C SER A 221 19.30 12.00 13.27
N MET A 222 20.41 11.89 14.01
CA MET A 222 20.45 11.91 15.48
C MET A 222 20.42 13.33 16.08
N LEU A 223 20.62 14.36 15.25
CA LEU A 223 20.61 15.77 15.66
C LEU A 223 19.20 16.42 15.56
N VAL A 224 18.17 15.62 15.24
CA VAL A 224 16.79 16.11 15.14
C VAL A 224 16.14 16.12 16.53
N LYS A 225 15.40 17.20 16.81
CA LYS A 225 14.67 17.44 18.07
C LYS A 225 13.92 16.19 18.53
N GLU A 226 14.08 15.83 19.81
CA GLU A 226 13.45 14.66 20.43
C GLU A 226 11.95 14.56 20.06
N GLY A 227 11.53 13.38 19.58
CA GLY A 227 10.13 13.05 19.28
C GLY A 227 9.67 13.20 17.83
N LYS A 228 10.44 13.84 16.93
CA LYS A 228 10.04 14.03 15.51
C LYS A 228 10.57 12.97 14.53
N LEU A 229 11.66 12.29 14.89
CA LEU A 229 12.17 11.09 14.22
C LEU A 229 12.20 9.95 15.24
N LYS A 230 11.58 8.80 14.90
CA LYS A 230 11.68 7.59 15.72
C LYS A 230 12.60 6.60 15.02
N THR A 231 13.88 6.62 15.37
CA THR A 231 14.84 5.61 14.90
C THR A 231 14.74 4.38 15.78
N MET A 232 14.28 3.27 15.22
CA MET A 232 14.22 1.98 15.90
C MET A 232 15.55 1.25 15.69
N PHE A 233 16.26 0.97 16.77
CA PHE A 233 17.49 0.17 16.75
C PHE A 233 17.17 -1.26 17.17
N ASP A 234 17.60 -2.21 16.37
CA ASP A 234 17.52 -3.63 16.70
C ASP A 234 18.66 -4.03 17.65
N SER A 235 19.89 -3.60 17.34
CA SER A 235 21.09 -3.90 18.14
C SER A 235 22.25 -2.97 17.77
N LYS A 236 23.21 -2.83 18.69
CA LYS A 236 24.45 -2.07 18.52
C LYS A 236 25.64 -2.98 18.75
N HIS A 237 26.64 -2.93 17.89
CA HIS A 237 27.84 -3.76 17.94
C HIS A 237 29.09 -2.88 17.78
N PRO A 238 30.18 -3.08 18.53
CA PRO A 238 31.44 -2.42 18.23
C PRO A 238 32.03 -2.95 16.91
N LEU A 239 32.88 -2.16 16.23
CA LEU A 239 33.54 -2.57 14.99
C LEU A 239 34.28 -3.91 15.11
N SER A 240 34.86 -4.19 16.28
CA SER A 240 35.52 -5.48 16.60
C SER A 240 34.57 -6.69 16.52
N LYS A 241 33.26 -6.46 16.55
CA LYS A 241 32.19 -7.47 16.45
C LYS A 241 31.26 -7.25 15.25
N ALA A 242 31.74 -6.59 14.19
CA ALA A 242 30.93 -6.38 12.98
C ALA A 242 30.42 -7.69 12.33
N GLN A 243 31.08 -8.82 12.63
CA GLN A 243 30.67 -10.16 12.18
C GLN A 243 29.31 -10.58 12.78
N ASP A 244 29.07 -10.25 14.06
CA ASP A 244 27.82 -10.55 14.78
C ASP A 244 26.67 -9.68 14.25
N ALA A 245 26.96 -8.41 13.99
CA ALA A 245 26.04 -7.50 13.31
C ALA A 245 25.64 -8.00 11.91
N TRP A 246 26.62 -8.53 11.16
CA TRP A 246 26.42 -9.06 9.83
C TRP A 246 25.59 -10.35 9.84
N ALA A 247 25.89 -11.29 10.75
CA ALA A 247 25.12 -12.51 10.93
C ALA A 247 23.65 -12.21 11.26
N LYS A 248 23.42 -11.29 12.21
CA LYS A 248 22.05 -10.88 12.58
C LYS A 248 21.31 -10.20 11.44
N SER A 249 22.02 -9.49 10.55
CA SER A 249 21.42 -8.93 9.33
C SER A 249 21.04 -10.01 8.32
N LEU A 250 21.81 -11.08 8.22
CA LEU A 250 21.53 -12.23 7.33
C LEU A 250 20.35 -13.06 7.84
N ASP A 251 20.16 -13.15 9.15
CA ASP A 251 19.05 -13.88 9.76
C ASP A 251 17.68 -13.25 9.44
N GLY A 252 17.62 -11.98 9.02
CA GLY A 252 16.39 -11.35 8.50
C GLY A 252 15.33 -10.98 9.54
N HIS A 253 15.60 -11.16 10.83
CA HIS A 253 14.66 -10.90 11.94
C HIS A 253 14.92 -9.58 12.68
N ALA A 254 15.69 -8.66 12.08
CA ALA A 254 16.03 -7.39 12.73
C ALA A 254 14.78 -6.52 12.92
N THR A 255 14.49 -6.14 14.17
CA THR A 255 13.40 -5.20 14.49
C THR A 255 13.97 -3.79 14.61
N GLY A 256 14.17 -3.14 13.46
CA GLY A 256 14.86 -1.86 13.37
C GLY A 256 16.24 -1.99 12.75
N LYS A 257 17.15 -1.05 13.02
CA LYS A 257 18.51 -1.03 12.46
C LYS A 257 19.52 -1.72 13.36
N ILE A 258 20.35 -2.58 12.77
CA ILE A 258 21.59 -3.06 13.37
C ILE A 258 22.67 -1.99 13.12
N ILE A 259 23.32 -1.52 14.18
CA ILE A 259 24.33 -0.47 14.13
C ILE A 259 25.70 -1.05 14.46
N VAL A 260 26.72 -0.65 13.70
CA VAL A 260 28.13 -0.89 14.04
C VAL A 260 28.75 0.43 14.47
N GLU A 261 29.17 0.51 15.73
CA GLU A 261 29.84 1.67 16.33
C GLU A 261 31.35 1.54 16.12
N ILE A 262 31.98 2.62 15.62
CA ILE A 262 33.40 2.69 15.29
C ILE A 262 34.20 3.09 16.53
#